data_AF-A0A479ZQZ5-F1
#
_entry.id   AF-A0A479ZQZ5-F1
#
_cell.length_a   1.000
_cell.length_b   1.000
_cell.length_c   1.000
_cell.angle_alpha   90.00
_cell.angle_beta   90.00
_cell.angle_gamma   90.00
#
_symmetry.space_group_name_H-M   'P 1'
#
loop_
_entity.id
_entity.type
_entity.pdbx_description
1 polymer ?
#
loop_
_entity_poly.entity_id
_entity_poly.type
_entity_poly.pdbx_seq_one_letter_code
_entity_poly.pdbx_strand_id
1 'polypeptide(L)' 'MFLYQFVSLYFDDNCAEIYGQIRADLAKIGTPISSNGLQIAAIALANNLILVTHNVREFSRVDG' A
#
# COMPACT_ATOMS: atom_id res chain seq x y z
N MET A 1 22.92 10.72 5.96
CA MET A 1 21.87 9.88 6.57
C MET A 1 20.81 9.58 5.50
N PHE A 2 20.51 8.31 5.26
CA PHE A 2 19.77 7.78 4.11
C PHE A 2 18.45 8.52 3.81
N LEU A 3 17.64 8.79 4.84
CA LEU A 3 16.30 9.36 4.71
C LEU A 3 16.27 10.79 4.17
N TYR A 4 17.33 11.58 4.30
CA TYR A 4 17.37 12.95 3.78
C TYR A 4 17.38 13.04 2.25
N GLN A 5 17.58 11.91 1.56
CA GLN A 5 17.60 11.86 0.09
C GLN A 5 16.20 11.63 -0.51
N PHE A 6 15.19 11.36 0.32
CA PHE A 6 13.86 10.95 -0.12
C PHE A 6 12.76 11.76 0.56
N VAL A 7 11.63 11.90 -0.11
CA VAL A 7 10.41 12.47 0.47
C VAL A 7 9.72 11.39 1.31
N SER A 8 9.37 11.74 2.55
CA SER A 8 8.54 10.91 3.42
C SER A 8 7.09 11.35 3.29
N LEU A 9 6.22 10.41 2.92
CA LEU A 9 4.77 10.62 2.88
C LEU A 9 4.12 10.00 4.12
N TYR A 10 3.13 10.69 4.65
CA TYR A 10 2.37 10.22 5.82
C TYR A 10 1.21 9.32 5.38
N PHE A 11 0.78 8.44 6.28
CA PHE A 11 -0.49 7.73 6.14
C PHE A 11 -1.60 8.63 6.69
N ASP A 12 -2.32 9.30 5.79
CA ASP A 12 -3.41 10.22 6.12
C ASP A 12 -4.80 9.58 5.92
N ASP A 13 -5.86 10.37 6.05
CA ASP A 13 -7.24 9.88 5.95
C ASP A 13 -7.57 9.34 4.55
N ASN A 14 -7.02 9.92 3.48
CA ASN A 14 -7.18 9.41 2.12
C ASN A 14 -6.50 8.03 1.97
N CYS A 15 -5.31 7.87 2.54
CA CYS A 15 -4.67 6.56 2.63
C CYS A 15 -5.53 5.55 3.43
N ALA A 16 -6.19 6.00 4.51
CA ALA A 16 -7.04 5.14 5.33
C ALA A 16 -8.29 4.63 4.58
N GLU A 17 -8.91 5.48 3.75
CA GLU A 17 -10.03 5.07 2.90
C GLU A 17 -9.61 4.00 1.88
N ILE A 18 -8.50 4.23 1.17
CA ILE A 18 -7.96 3.28 0.19
C ILE A 18 -7.53 1.98 0.88
N TYR A 19 -6.88 2.06 2.04
CA TYR A 19 -6.53 0.89 2.85
C TYR A 19 -7.76 0.03 3.15
N GLY A 20 -8.86 0.67 3.55
CA GLY A 20 -10.13 -0.02 3.85
C GLY A 20 -10.66 -0.77 2.64
N GLN A 21 -10.63 -0.14 1.46
CA GLN A 21 -11.04 -0.73 0.20
C GLN A 21 -10.18 -1.95 -0.16
N ILE A 22 -8.86 -1.80 -0.20
CA ILE A 22 -7.94 -2.90 -0.53
C ILE A 22 -8.14 -4.06 0.45
N ARG A 23 -8.24 -3.77 1.76
CA ARG A 23 -8.43 -4.81 2.78
C ARG A 23 -9.74 -5.57 2.57
N ALA A 24 -10.83 -4.86 2.26
CA ALA A 24 -12.11 -5.48 1.98
C ALA A 24 -12.05 -6.38 0.74
N ASP A 25 -11.38 -5.94 -0.32
CA ASP A 25 -11.27 -6.71 -1.56
C ASP A 25 -10.38 -7.94 -1.41
N LEU A 26 -9.21 -7.80 -0.79
CA LEU A 26 -8.33 -8.92 -0.46
C LEU A 26 -8.99 -9.95 0.47
N ALA A 27 -9.83 -9.49 1.40
CA ALA A 27 -10.57 -10.37 2.29
C ALA A 27 -11.63 -11.19 1.53
N LYS A 28 -12.31 -10.62 0.54
CA LYS A 28 -13.30 -11.34 -0.30
C LYS A 28 -12.65 -12.48 -1.10
N ILE A 29 -11.44 -12.27 -1.61
CA ILE A 29 -10.71 -13.27 -2.42
C ILE A 29 -9.87 -14.24 -1.57
N GLY A 30 -9.80 -14.03 -0.25
CA GLY A 30 -9.08 -14.91 0.67
C GLY A 30 -7.55 -14.83 0.58
N THR A 31 -7.00 -13.73 0.06
CA THR A 31 -5.54 -13.56 -0.09
C THR A 31 -5.03 -12.33 0.67
N PRO A 32 -5.05 -12.35 2.01
CA PRO A 32 -4.62 -11.20 2.80
C PRO A 32 -3.14 -10.85 2.54
N ILE A 33 -2.85 -9.55 2.61
CA ILE A 33 -1.49 -8.99 2.70
C ILE A 33 -1.25 -8.58 4.16
N SER A 34 0.02 -8.52 4.57
CA SER A 34 0.40 -7.98 5.88
C SER A 34 -0.14 -6.57 6.12
N SER A 35 -0.46 -6.21 7.38
CA SER A 35 -1.01 -4.88 7.69
C SER A 35 -0.10 -3.73 7.23
N ASN A 36 1.22 -3.89 7.36
CA ASN A 36 2.19 -2.90 6.89
C ASN A 36 2.23 -2.83 5.36
N GLY A 37 2.11 -3.98 4.67
CA GLY A 37 2.02 -4.01 3.21
C GLY A 37 0.78 -3.28 2.70
N LEU A 38 -0.36 -3.46 3.36
CA LEU A 38 -1.59 -2.72 3.05
C LEU A 38 -1.41 -1.20 3.22
N GLN A 39 -0.77 -0.74 4.29
CA GLN A 39 -0.48 0.69 4.48
C GLN A 39 0.44 1.24 3.38
N ILE A 40 1.49 0.50 3.03
CA ILE A 40 2.41 0.89 1.95
C ILE A 40 1.69 0.98 0.60
N ALA A 41 0.85 -0.01 0.28
CA ALA A 41 0.06 -0.02 -0.95
C ALA A 41 -0.93 1.16 -1.00
N ALA A 42 -1.60 1.43 0.12
CA ALA A 42 -2.53 2.53 0.23
C ALA A 42 -1.85 3.91 0.06
N ILE A 43 -0.68 4.13 0.65
CA ILE A 43 0.09 5.37 0.44
C ILE A 43 0.48 5.52 -1.04
N ALA A 44 0.95 4.45 -1.67
CA ALA A 44 1.34 4.48 -3.08
C ALA A 44 0.15 4.84 -3.98
N LEU A 45 -1.00 4.20 -3.79
CA LEU A 45 -2.20 4.44 -4.59
C LEU A 45 -2.81 5.83 -4.32
N ALA A 46 -2.88 6.26 -3.06
CA ALA A 46 -3.37 7.60 -2.68
C ALA A 46 -2.59 8.73 -3.36
N ASN A 47 -1.30 8.51 -3.61
CA ASN A 47 -0.39 9.48 -4.21
C ASN A 47 -0.09 9.20 -5.69
N ASN A 48 -0.75 8.22 -6.32
CA ASN A 48 -0.54 7.81 -7.71
C ASN A 48 0.94 7.49 -8.02
N LEU A 49 1.57 6.66 -7.19
CA LEU A 49 2.98 6.30 -7.25
C LEU A 49 3.19 4.84 -7.65
N ILE A 50 4.37 4.55 -8.22
CA ILE A 50 4.83 3.18 -8.48
C ILE A 50 5.50 2.64 -7.22
N LEU A 51 5.04 1.49 -6.72
CA LEU A 51 5.66 0.80 -5.60
C LEU A 51 6.83 -0.08 -6.07
N VAL A 52 8.06 0.30 -5.73
CA VAL A 52 9.26 -0.52 -5.95
C VAL A 52 9.44 -1.48 -4.78
N THR A 53 9.40 -2.79 -5.04
CA THR A 53 9.48 -3.82 -3.99
C THR A 53 10.15 -5.10 -4.48
N HIS A 54 10.82 -5.82 -3.58
CA HIS A 54 11.28 -7.18 -3.84
C HIS A 54 10.19 -8.23 -3.59
N ASN A 55 9.11 -7.87 -2.89
CA ASN A 55 8.00 -8.76 -2.53
C ASN A 55 6.81 -8.58 -3.50
N VAL A 56 7.09 -8.69 -4.79
CA VAL A 56 6.09 -8.50 -5.86
C VAL A 56 4.90 -9.45 -5.69
N ARG A 57 5.14 -10.66 -5.17
CA ARG A 57 4.09 -11.67 -4.95
C ARG A 57 2.96 -11.20 -4.03
N GLU A 58 3.28 -10.49 -2.95
CA GLU A 58 2.22 -9.95 -2.08
C GLU A 58 1.52 -8.79 -2.76
N PHE A 59 2.27 -7.78 -3.23
CA PHE A 59 1.69 -6.55 -3.77
C PHE A 59 0.95 -6.72 -5.10
N SER A 60 1.26 -7.76 -5.89
CA SER A 60 0.54 -8.09 -7.13
C SER A 60 -0.95 -8.44 -6.94
N ARG A 61 -1.40 -8.63 -5.69
CA ARG A 61 -2.80 -8.90 -5.35
C ARG A 61 -3.62 -7.62 -5.15
N VAL A 62 -2.97 -6.47 -5.03
CA VAL A 62 -3.62 -5.17 -4.89
C VAL A 62 -3.90 -4.64 -6.29
N ASP A 63 -5.16 -4.35 -6.57
CA ASP A 63 -5.55 -3.70 -7.83
C ASP A 63 -5.27 -2.19 -7.76
N GLY A 64 -4.61 -1.66 -8.81
CA GLY A 64 -4.27 -0.24 -8.95
C GLY A 64 -3.26 0.03 -10.06
#